data_AF-A0A4R6UAK0-F1
#
_entry.id   AF-A0A4R6UAK0-F1
#
_cell.length_a   1.000
_cell.length_b   1.000
_cell.length_c   1.000
_cell.angle_alpha   90.00
_cell.angle_beta   90.00
_cell.angle_gamma   90.00
#
_symmetry.space_group_name_H-M   'P 1'
#
loop_
_entity.id
_entity.type
_entity.pdbx_description
1 polymer ?
#
loop_
_entity_poly.entity_id
_entity_poly.type
_entity_poly.pdbx_seq_one_letter_code
_entity_poly.pdbx_strand_id
1 'polypeptide(L)'
;MLCVFYLIMMNLLVHLSAKHNLYLPIYIILRTNTQHKLWCMNRPAIEFSSFSGKLLEENRKGDLSMKLAEALILRSDLQKRIDQMKARILRNTLVQEGEKPAEEPDQLFQELKHMLAELKGLIQAIQRTNANIAFDDNRTLADALVERDILASERKILSAVVSEGSVKYDRYSRSEVKFLPVVDTAQLQKQMDDLAKSYRLLDTRIQELNWLTELL
;
A
#
# COMPACT_ATOMS: atom_id res chain seq x y z
N MET A 1 22.95 32.49 -1.99
CA MET A 1 22.35 31.93 -0.74
C MET A 1 21.20 30.95 -0.96
N LEU A 2 20.72 30.69 -2.19
CA LEU A 2 19.65 29.71 -2.44
C LEU A 2 20.14 28.24 -2.56
N CYS A 3 21.42 27.99 -2.87
CA CYS A 3 21.97 26.63 -2.98
C CYS A 3 22.17 25.92 -1.63
N VAL A 4 22.54 26.66 -0.57
CA VAL A 4 22.84 26.07 0.75
C VAL A 4 21.54 25.67 1.47
N PHE A 5 20.44 26.41 1.24
CA PHE A 5 19.13 26.07 1.78
C PHE A 5 18.56 24.76 1.18
N TYR A 6 18.83 24.51 -0.10
CA TYR A 6 18.40 23.30 -0.79
C TYR A 6 19.15 22.04 -0.31
N LEU A 7 20.45 22.17 -0.04
CA LEU A 7 21.26 21.07 0.52
C LEU A 7 20.88 20.73 1.98
N ILE A 8 20.52 21.72 2.79
CA ILE A 8 20.09 21.50 4.18
C ILE A 8 18.70 20.86 4.22
N MET A 9 17.79 21.25 3.33
CA MET A 9 16.47 20.61 3.21
C MET A 9 16.54 19.16 2.72
N MET A 10 17.45 18.85 1.79
CA MET A 10 17.65 17.47 1.35
C MET A 10 18.23 16.57 2.45
N ASN A 11 19.15 17.08 3.28
CA ASN A 11 19.70 16.30 4.40
C ASN A 11 18.69 16.07 5.54
N LEU A 12 17.79 17.03 5.81
CA LEU A 12 16.75 16.87 6.83
C LEU A 12 15.69 15.84 6.43
N LEU A 13 15.37 15.74 5.14
CA LEU A 13 14.43 14.74 4.60
C LEU A 13 15.00 13.32 4.63
N VAL A 14 16.32 13.16 4.44
CA VAL A 14 16.99 11.85 4.54
C VAL A 14 17.01 11.33 5.98
N HIS A 15 17.13 12.20 6.98
CA HIS A 15 17.12 11.79 8.39
C HIS A 15 15.73 11.47 8.95
N LEU A 16 14.67 12.13 8.46
CA LEU A 16 13.28 11.82 8.84
C LEU A 16 12.78 10.50 8.22
N SER A 17 13.36 10.06 7.11
CA SER A 17 12.99 8.82 6.42
C SER A 17 13.49 7.53 7.10
N ALA A 18 14.43 7.61 8.04
CA ALA A 18 15.01 6.44 8.70
C ALA A 18 14.11 5.78 9.77
N LYS A 19 12.96 6.38 10.12
CA LYS A 19 12.05 5.87 11.16
C LYS A 19 10.83 5.08 10.64
N HIS A 20 10.55 5.06 9.33
CA HIS A 20 9.31 4.47 8.79
C HIS A 20 9.50 3.56 7.56
N ASN A 21 10.67 2.92 7.42
CA ASN A 21 10.92 1.76 6.53
C ASN A 21 10.17 1.76 5.16
N LEU A 22 10.24 2.87 4.44
CA LEU A 22 9.69 3.07 3.09
C LEU A 22 10.82 3.47 2.15
N TYR A 23 11.67 2.50 1.80
CA TYR A 23 12.60 2.63 0.68
C TYR A 23 11.93 2.04 -0.56
N LEU A 24 11.58 2.87 -1.56
CA LEU A 24 12.00 2.65 -2.97
C LEU A 24 11.49 3.59 -4.10
N PRO A 25 10.60 4.61 -3.96
CA PRO A 25 10.21 5.36 -5.17
C PRO A 25 11.02 6.67 -5.43
N ILE A 26 11.83 7.16 -4.49
CA ILE A 26 12.41 8.52 -4.61
C ILE A 26 13.67 8.56 -5.51
N TYR A 27 14.38 7.44 -5.70
CA TYR A 27 15.69 7.48 -6.37
C TYR A 27 15.65 7.57 -7.92
N ILE A 28 14.49 7.32 -8.54
CA ILE A 28 14.37 7.30 -10.01
C ILE A 28 13.96 8.66 -10.62
N ILE A 29 13.31 9.54 -9.85
CA ILE A 29 12.76 10.80 -10.37
C ILE A 29 13.83 11.90 -10.55
N LEU A 30 14.96 11.82 -9.84
CA LEU A 30 15.99 12.87 -9.87
C LEU A 30 17.05 12.73 -10.99
N ARG A 31 17.02 11.68 -11.82
CA ARG A 31 18.06 11.43 -12.85
C ARG A 31 17.69 11.85 -14.28
N THR A 32 16.45 12.22 -14.58
CA THR A 32 16.01 12.54 -15.96
C THR A 32 15.79 14.02 -16.25
N ASN A 33 15.89 14.91 -15.26
CA ASN A 33 15.54 16.33 -15.43
C ASN A 33 16.75 17.28 -15.65
N THR A 34 17.76 16.83 -16.39
CA THR A 34 18.88 17.69 -16.84
C THR A 34 19.12 17.67 -18.35
N GLN A 35 18.46 16.79 -19.11
CA GLN A 35 18.59 16.74 -20.59
C GLN A 35 17.46 17.51 -21.32
N HIS A 36 16.35 17.86 -20.66
CA HIS A 36 15.20 18.47 -21.33
C HIS A 36 15.28 20.00 -21.51
N LYS A 37 16.29 20.67 -20.92
CA LYS A 37 16.45 22.14 -20.98
C LYS A 37 17.43 22.64 -22.05
N LEU A 38 18.23 21.79 -22.68
CA LEU A 38 19.17 22.21 -23.73
C LEU A 38 18.62 22.05 -25.16
N TRP A 39 17.52 21.33 -25.36
CA TRP A 39 17.04 20.95 -26.70
C TRP A 39 16.01 21.93 -27.31
N CYS A 40 15.72 23.05 -26.65
CA CYS A 40 14.69 24.01 -27.11
C CYS A 40 15.26 25.30 -27.72
N MET A 41 16.58 25.45 -27.89
CA MET A 41 17.17 26.76 -28.20
C MET A 41 17.47 27.07 -29.68
N ASN A 42 17.17 26.20 -30.65
CA ASN A 42 17.44 26.55 -32.05
C ASN A 42 16.64 25.74 -33.10
N ARG A 43 15.35 26.04 -33.28
CA ARG A 43 14.64 25.66 -34.52
C ARG A 43 13.59 26.70 -34.91
N PRO A 44 13.52 27.12 -36.18
CA PRO A 44 12.51 28.07 -36.63
C PRO A 44 11.11 27.43 -36.61
N ALA A 45 10.12 28.26 -36.30
CA ALA A 45 8.71 27.92 -36.19
C ALA A 45 8.14 27.48 -37.54
N ILE A 46 8.10 26.18 -37.79
CA ILE A 46 7.35 25.58 -38.89
C ILE A 46 6.49 24.45 -38.32
N GLU A 47 5.17 24.71 -38.33
CA GLU A 47 4.04 23.77 -38.21
C GLU A 47 4.08 22.74 -37.07
N PHE A 48 3.92 23.21 -35.83
CA PHE A 48 3.71 22.35 -34.66
C PHE A 48 2.24 21.90 -34.48
N SER A 49 1.29 22.51 -35.20
CA SER A 49 -0.16 22.32 -34.96
C SER A 49 -0.71 21.01 -35.54
N SER A 50 -0.19 20.51 -36.66
CA SER A 50 -0.69 19.29 -37.30
C SER A 50 -0.08 18.00 -36.73
N PHE A 51 1.16 18.06 -36.24
CA PHE A 51 1.86 16.92 -35.62
C PHE A 51 1.38 16.67 -34.18
N SER A 52 1.10 17.75 -33.43
CA SER A 52 0.56 17.65 -32.06
C SER A 52 -0.83 17.01 -32.02
N GLY A 53 -1.69 17.30 -33.02
CA GLY A 53 -3.02 16.70 -33.11
C GLY A 53 -3.00 15.19 -33.32
N LYS A 54 -2.10 14.67 -34.16
CA LYS A 54 -1.95 13.21 -34.37
C LYS A 54 -1.36 12.49 -33.16
N LEU A 55 -0.34 13.07 -32.52
CA LEU A 55 0.26 12.51 -31.30
C LEU A 55 -0.70 12.48 -30.09
N LEU A 56 -1.63 13.44 -30.02
CA LEU A 56 -2.66 13.50 -28.97
C LEU A 56 -3.85 12.56 -29.23
N GLU A 57 -4.11 12.16 -30.47
CA GLU A 57 -5.12 11.14 -30.78
C GLU A 57 -4.56 9.72 -30.67
N GLU A 58 -3.28 9.52 -30.99
CA GLU A 58 -2.59 8.23 -30.86
C GLU A 58 -2.36 7.86 -29.38
N ASN A 59 -2.01 8.83 -28.53
CA ASN A 59 -1.89 8.65 -27.07
C ASN A 59 -3.22 8.57 -26.31
N ARG A 60 -4.37 8.87 -26.94
CA ARG A 60 -5.68 8.74 -26.26
C ARG A 60 -6.25 7.32 -26.31
N LYS A 61 -5.68 6.46 -27.16
CA LYS A 61 -6.11 5.06 -27.36
C LYS A 61 -5.22 4.05 -26.65
N GLY A 62 -4.05 4.44 -26.15
CA GLY A 62 -3.22 3.62 -25.28
C GLY A 62 -3.17 4.23 -23.88
N ASP A 63 -3.56 3.45 -22.88
CA ASP A 63 -3.33 3.74 -21.45
C ASP A 63 -4.36 4.65 -20.73
N LEU A 64 -5.65 4.31 -20.83
CA LEU A 64 -6.70 4.77 -19.89
C LEU A 64 -7.14 3.67 -18.92
N SER A 65 -6.32 2.63 -18.75
CA SER A 65 -6.59 1.55 -17.83
C SER A 65 -5.83 1.79 -16.52
N MET A 66 -6.53 1.69 -15.39
CA MET A 66 -5.96 1.85 -14.06
C MET A 66 -5.15 0.61 -13.72
N LYS A 67 -3.92 0.76 -13.19
CA LYS A 67 -3.15 -0.41 -12.72
C LYS A 67 -3.81 -1.01 -11.49
N LEU A 68 -3.67 -2.33 -11.31
CA LEU A 68 -4.16 -3.01 -10.10
C LEU A 68 -3.55 -2.42 -8.82
N ALA A 69 -2.26 -2.06 -8.83
CA ALA A 69 -1.59 -1.39 -7.72
C ALA A 69 -2.25 -0.03 -7.37
N GLU A 70 -2.60 0.77 -8.37
CA GLU A 70 -3.28 2.05 -8.18
C GLU A 70 -4.68 1.86 -7.60
N ALA A 71 -5.42 0.86 -8.10
CA ALA A 71 -6.74 0.49 -7.58
C ALA A 71 -6.68 0.07 -6.10
N LEU A 72 -5.64 -0.68 -5.71
CA LEU A 72 -5.40 -1.07 -4.32
C LEU A 72 -5.11 0.13 -3.41
N ILE A 73 -4.31 1.09 -3.90
CA ILE A 73 -4.05 2.35 -3.18
C ILE A 73 -5.34 3.15 -3.03
N LEU A 74 -6.10 3.32 -4.10
CA LEU A 74 -7.35 4.07 -4.10
C LEU A 74 -8.39 3.45 -3.18
N ARG A 75 -8.50 2.11 -3.15
CA ARG A 75 -9.35 1.38 -2.20
C ARG A 75 -8.99 1.72 -0.75
N SER A 76 -7.70 1.73 -0.43
CA SER A 76 -7.21 2.05 0.93
C SER A 76 -7.51 3.50 1.32
N ASP A 77 -7.32 4.44 0.39
CA ASP A 77 -7.64 5.85 0.60
C ASP A 77 -9.15 6.08 0.81
N LEU A 78 -9.99 5.49 -0.06
CA LEU A 78 -11.44 5.58 0.07
C LEU A 78 -11.94 5.00 1.40
N GLN A 79 -11.38 3.88 1.86
CA GLN A 79 -11.73 3.31 3.16
C GLN A 79 -11.44 4.28 4.30
N LYS A 80 -10.28 4.94 4.28
CA LYS A 80 -9.91 5.97 5.28
C LYS A 80 -10.84 7.18 5.21
N ARG A 81 -11.17 7.64 4.00
CA ARG A 81 -12.11 8.76 3.80
C ARG A 81 -13.52 8.42 4.29
N ILE A 82 -13.96 7.18 4.11
CA ILE A 82 -15.23 6.68 4.66
C ILE A 82 -15.19 6.68 6.20
N ASP A 83 -14.08 6.27 6.82
CA ASP A 83 -13.94 6.32 8.28
C ASP A 83 -13.95 7.76 8.81
N GLN A 84 -13.32 8.70 8.10
CA GLN A 84 -13.40 10.13 8.41
C GLN A 84 -14.82 10.67 8.26
N MET A 85 -15.54 10.27 7.21
CA MET A 85 -16.93 10.64 6.99
C MET A 85 -17.83 10.11 8.09
N LYS A 86 -17.64 8.85 8.52
CA LYS A 86 -18.33 8.27 9.66
C LYS A 86 -18.12 9.12 10.92
N ALA A 87 -16.89 9.55 11.19
CA ALA A 87 -16.60 10.41 12.33
C ALA A 87 -17.32 11.77 12.24
N ARG A 88 -17.38 12.38 11.05
CA ARG A 88 -18.13 13.64 10.80
C ARG A 88 -19.63 13.46 11.03
N ILE A 89 -20.22 12.40 10.49
CA ILE A 89 -21.64 12.08 10.69
C ILE A 89 -21.96 11.93 12.18
N LEU A 90 -21.16 11.15 12.90
CA LEU A 90 -21.37 10.92 14.34
C LEU A 90 -21.35 12.23 15.16
N ARG A 91 -20.45 13.17 14.82
CA ARG A 91 -20.38 14.49 15.48
C ARG A 91 -21.59 15.36 15.23
N ASN A 92 -22.23 15.24 14.06
CA ASN A 92 -23.38 16.04 13.67
C ASN A 92 -24.72 15.31 13.91
N THR A 93 -24.71 14.15 14.59
CA THR A 93 -25.92 13.36 14.87
C THR A 93 -26.75 13.94 16.01
N LEU A 94 -26.11 14.62 16.97
CA LEU A 94 -26.76 15.21 18.15
C LEU A 94 -26.33 16.67 18.29
N VAL A 95 -27.28 17.53 18.63
CA VAL A 95 -27.06 18.95 18.93
C VAL A 95 -27.83 19.32 20.19
N GLN A 96 -27.42 20.39 20.88
CA GLN A 96 -28.20 20.90 22.00
C GLN A 96 -29.53 21.50 21.51
N GLU A 97 -30.49 21.61 22.42
CA GLU A 97 -31.78 22.23 22.10
C GLU A 97 -31.56 23.68 21.63
N GLY A 98 -32.12 24.00 20.45
CA GLY A 98 -31.98 25.33 19.84
C GLY A 98 -30.70 25.54 19.02
N GLU A 99 -29.76 24.59 19.02
CA GLU A 99 -28.58 24.63 18.16
C GLU A 99 -28.82 23.95 16.81
N LYS A 100 -28.02 24.33 15.80
CA LYS A 100 -28.00 23.66 14.49
C LYS A 100 -26.74 22.82 14.36
N PRO A 101 -26.78 21.70 13.62
CA PRO A 101 -25.58 20.94 13.28
C PRO A 101 -24.57 21.82 12.56
N ALA A 102 -23.28 21.56 12.79
CA ALA A 102 -22.21 22.28 12.08
C ALA A 102 -22.21 21.94 10.58
N GLU A 103 -22.67 20.75 10.23
CA GLU A 103 -22.79 20.23 8.88
C GLU A 103 -24.14 19.53 8.72
N GLU A 104 -24.79 19.68 7.55
CA GLU A 104 -26.08 19.06 7.27
C GLU A 104 -25.96 17.53 7.19
N PRO A 105 -26.60 16.76 8.11
CA PRO A 105 -26.43 15.30 8.17
C PRO A 105 -26.83 14.60 6.87
N ASP A 106 -27.89 15.06 6.21
CA ASP A 106 -28.39 14.47 4.95
C ASP A 106 -27.36 14.59 3.82
N GLN A 107 -26.62 15.70 3.75
CA GLN A 107 -25.55 15.89 2.77
C GLN A 107 -24.39 14.93 3.05
N LEU A 108 -24.01 14.77 4.32
CA LEU A 108 -22.97 13.82 4.73
C LEU A 108 -23.35 12.37 4.38
N PHE A 109 -24.61 11.99 4.56
CA PHE A 109 -25.09 10.67 4.17
C PHE A 109 -25.11 10.47 2.64
N GLN A 110 -25.40 11.51 1.86
CA GLN A 110 -25.30 11.44 0.39
C GLN A 110 -23.86 11.25 -0.07
N GLU A 111 -22.91 12.03 0.49
CA GLU A 111 -21.48 11.87 0.22
C GLU A 111 -20.99 10.47 0.61
N LEU A 112 -21.40 9.97 1.78
CA LEU A 112 -21.07 8.62 2.24
C LEU A 112 -21.58 7.56 1.25
N LYS A 113 -22.83 7.65 0.79
CA LYS A 113 -23.39 6.72 -0.19
C LYS A 113 -22.60 6.71 -1.49
N HIS A 114 -22.17 7.88 -1.96
CA HIS A 114 -21.35 7.97 -3.16
C HIS A 114 -19.99 7.28 -2.99
N MET A 115 -19.29 7.55 -1.88
CA MET A 115 -18.00 6.91 -1.59
C MET A 115 -18.13 5.39 -1.42
N LEU A 116 -19.20 4.91 -0.79
CA LEU A 116 -19.46 3.47 -0.66
C LEU A 116 -19.73 2.81 -2.02
N ALA A 117 -20.42 3.50 -2.93
CA ALA A 117 -20.65 3.00 -4.29
C ALA A 117 -19.34 2.90 -5.10
N GLU A 118 -18.47 3.91 -5.00
CA GLU A 118 -17.14 3.88 -5.61
C GLU A 118 -16.28 2.74 -5.06
N LEU A 119 -16.23 2.61 -3.72
CA LEU A 119 -15.51 1.54 -3.06
C LEU A 119 -16.00 0.16 -3.51
N LYS A 120 -17.32 -0.03 -3.62
CA LYS A 120 -17.91 -1.28 -4.12
C LYS A 120 -17.43 -1.59 -5.54
N GLY A 121 -17.47 -0.61 -6.45
CA GLY A 121 -17.02 -0.77 -7.82
C GLY A 121 -15.54 -1.21 -7.90
N LEU A 122 -14.67 -0.55 -7.13
CA LEU A 122 -13.25 -0.91 -7.05
C LEU A 122 -13.02 -2.30 -6.48
N ILE A 123 -13.71 -2.67 -5.40
CA ILE A 123 -13.57 -4.02 -4.81
C ILE A 123 -13.95 -5.09 -5.83
N GLN A 124 -15.06 -4.90 -6.56
CA GLN A 124 -15.50 -5.84 -7.58
C GLN A 124 -14.49 -5.96 -8.71
N ALA A 125 -13.97 -4.84 -9.22
CA ALA A 125 -12.95 -4.83 -10.27
C ALA A 125 -11.64 -5.52 -9.82
N ILE A 126 -11.17 -5.23 -8.61
CA ILE A 126 -9.99 -5.86 -8.02
C ILE A 126 -10.19 -7.38 -7.88
N GLN A 127 -11.34 -7.80 -7.36
CA GLN A 127 -11.63 -9.23 -7.18
C GLN A 127 -11.69 -9.98 -8.52
N ARG A 128 -12.35 -9.39 -9.53
CA ARG A 128 -12.36 -9.96 -10.89
C ARG A 128 -10.95 -10.04 -11.47
N THR A 129 -10.13 -9.01 -11.29
CA THR A 129 -8.76 -8.99 -11.78
C THR A 129 -7.93 -10.09 -11.11
N ASN A 130 -7.97 -10.19 -9.78
CA ASN A 130 -7.23 -11.21 -9.04
C ASN A 130 -7.63 -12.64 -9.43
N ALA A 131 -8.90 -12.87 -9.74
CA ALA A 131 -9.40 -14.19 -10.14
C ALA A 131 -9.03 -14.60 -11.57
N ASN A 132 -8.75 -13.63 -12.46
CA ASN A 132 -8.51 -13.90 -13.89
C ASN A 132 -7.03 -13.82 -14.29
N ILE A 133 -6.18 -13.22 -13.47
CA ILE A 133 -4.75 -13.07 -13.78
C ILE A 133 -3.98 -14.28 -13.28
N ALA A 134 -3.24 -14.91 -14.18
CA ALA A 134 -2.34 -16.00 -13.85
C ALA A 134 -1.13 -15.47 -13.07
N PHE A 135 -0.83 -16.11 -11.94
CA PHE A 135 0.38 -15.87 -11.15
C PHE A 135 1.55 -16.72 -11.67
N ASP A 136 1.26 -17.97 -12.02
CA ASP A 136 2.12 -18.94 -12.69
C ASP A 136 1.27 -19.93 -13.51
N ASP A 137 1.88 -21.01 -14.01
CA ASP A 137 1.23 -21.99 -14.88
C ASP A 137 0.00 -22.66 -14.25
N ASN A 138 -0.09 -22.72 -12.91
CA ASN A 138 -1.13 -23.47 -12.20
C ASN A 138 -1.98 -22.62 -11.24
N ARG A 139 -1.57 -21.40 -10.92
CA ARG A 139 -2.20 -20.55 -9.89
C ARG A 139 -2.66 -19.22 -10.45
N THR A 140 -3.79 -18.74 -9.95
CA THR A 140 -4.22 -17.35 -10.13
C THR A 140 -3.55 -16.43 -9.12
N LEU A 141 -3.62 -15.12 -9.36
CA LEU A 141 -3.19 -14.12 -8.38
C LEU A 141 -3.98 -14.25 -7.07
N ALA A 142 -5.27 -14.62 -7.14
CA ALA A 142 -6.08 -14.91 -5.97
C ALA A 142 -5.52 -16.09 -5.14
N ASP A 143 -5.08 -17.17 -5.79
CA ASP A 143 -4.49 -18.32 -5.10
C ASP A 143 -3.18 -17.94 -4.40
N ALA A 144 -2.32 -17.18 -5.09
CA ALA A 144 -1.07 -16.68 -4.53
C ALA A 144 -1.29 -15.77 -3.30
N LEU A 145 -2.34 -14.94 -3.32
CA LEU A 145 -2.72 -14.12 -2.16
C LEU A 145 -3.13 -14.98 -0.97
N VAL A 146 -3.90 -16.04 -1.18
CA VAL A 146 -4.31 -16.97 -0.11
C VAL A 146 -3.08 -17.63 0.50
N GLU A 147 -2.16 -18.15 -0.32
CA GLU A 147 -0.93 -18.76 0.17
C GLU A 147 -0.07 -17.80 0.98
N ARG A 148 0.06 -16.54 0.52
CA ARG A 148 0.76 -15.50 1.27
C ARG A 148 0.13 -15.26 2.63
N ASP A 149 -1.20 -15.22 2.70
CA ASP A 149 -1.94 -14.97 3.95
C ASP A 149 -1.81 -16.17 4.92
N ILE A 150 -1.79 -17.41 4.41
CA ILE A 150 -1.52 -18.61 5.21
C ILE A 150 -0.10 -18.60 5.78
N LEU A 151 0.91 -18.27 4.95
CA LEU A 151 2.30 -18.15 5.42
C LEU A 151 2.45 -17.07 6.51
N ALA A 152 1.75 -15.93 6.37
CA ALA A 152 1.73 -14.90 7.40
C ALA A 152 1.09 -15.39 8.71
N SER A 153 -0.03 -16.11 8.61
CA SER A 153 -0.74 -16.67 9.76
C SER A 153 0.11 -17.70 10.51
N GLU A 154 0.71 -18.64 9.78
CA GLU A 154 1.59 -19.66 10.37
C GLU A 154 2.77 -19.03 11.10
N ARG A 155 3.45 -18.07 10.48
CA ARG A 155 4.53 -17.32 11.13
C ARG A 155 4.07 -16.60 12.39
N LYS A 156 2.87 -16.01 12.38
CA LYS A 156 2.30 -15.32 13.55
C LYS A 156 2.07 -16.31 14.71
N ILE A 157 1.54 -17.49 14.42
CA ILE A 157 1.31 -18.54 15.42
C ILE A 157 2.64 -19.03 15.98
N LEU A 158 3.60 -19.39 15.13
CA LEU A 158 4.92 -19.84 15.57
C LEU A 158 5.64 -18.76 16.39
N SER A 159 5.55 -17.50 15.97
CA SER A 159 6.08 -16.37 16.73
C SER A 159 5.50 -16.28 18.14
N ALA A 160 4.19 -16.51 18.30
CA ALA A 160 3.54 -16.51 19.60
C ALA A 160 3.98 -17.71 20.45
N VAL A 161 4.13 -18.89 19.85
CA VAL A 161 4.61 -20.09 20.55
C VAL A 161 6.05 -19.90 21.04
N VAL A 162 6.93 -19.35 20.20
CA VAL A 162 8.32 -19.06 20.58
C VAL A 162 8.39 -17.97 21.65
N SER A 163 7.56 -16.93 21.58
CA SER A 163 7.55 -15.89 22.61
C SER A 163 7.16 -16.45 23.97
N GLU A 164 6.13 -17.29 24.05
CA GLU A 164 5.70 -17.93 25.30
C GLU A 164 6.72 -18.97 25.79
N GLY A 165 7.24 -19.81 24.88
CA GLY A 165 8.22 -20.85 25.20
C GLY A 165 9.61 -20.33 25.58
N SER A 166 9.91 -19.05 25.30
CA SER A 166 11.18 -18.40 25.65
C SER A 166 11.11 -17.58 26.94
N VAL A 167 9.92 -17.42 27.55
CA VAL A 167 9.77 -16.75 28.84
C VAL A 167 10.53 -17.53 29.91
N LYS A 168 11.57 -16.92 30.45
CA LYS A 168 12.30 -17.46 31.61
C LYS A 168 11.55 -17.03 32.87
N TYR A 169 11.00 -18.00 33.59
CA TYR A 169 10.53 -17.78 34.95
C TYR A 169 11.75 -17.78 35.88
N ASP A 170 12.19 -16.58 36.31
CA ASP A 170 13.22 -16.45 37.33
C ASP A 170 12.70 -17.00 38.66
N ARG A 171 13.56 -17.77 39.33
CA ARG A 171 13.24 -18.40 40.61
C ARG A 171 13.89 -17.63 41.76
N TYR A 172 13.13 -17.39 42.81
CA TYR A 172 13.63 -16.82 44.06
C TYR A 172 14.06 -17.90 45.06
N SER A 173 13.52 -19.12 44.97
CA SER A 173 13.86 -20.22 45.87
C SER A 173 14.06 -21.57 45.18
N ARG A 174 14.94 -22.40 45.76
CA ARG A 174 15.20 -23.80 45.36
C ARG A 174 13.98 -24.72 45.53
N SER A 175 12.97 -24.33 46.31
CA SER A 175 11.71 -25.07 46.48
C SER A 175 10.64 -24.79 45.41
N GLU A 176 10.80 -23.77 44.56
CA GLU A 176 9.82 -23.43 43.51
C GLU A 176 9.84 -24.40 42.32
N VAL A 177 8.66 -24.61 41.69
CA VAL A 177 8.50 -25.49 40.53
C VAL A 177 9.12 -24.86 39.28
N LYS A 178 9.91 -25.66 38.54
CA LYS A 178 10.56 -25.22 37.29
C LYS A 178 9.63 -25.45 36.11
N PHE A 179 9.35 -24.39 35.35
CA PHE A 179 8.71 -24.50 34.04
C PHE A 179 9.76 -24.75 32.96
N LEU A 180 9.48 -25.70 32.07
CA LEU A 180 10.33 -26.04 30.94
C LEU A 180 9.51 -25.94 29.66
N PRO A 181 10.07 -25.37 28.58
CA PRO A 181 9.41 -25.43 27.29
C PRO A 181 9.30 -26.89 26.83
N VAL A 182 8.10 -27.29 26.42
CA VAL A 182 7.83 -28.63 25.87
C VAL A 182 8.19 -28.70 24.38
N VAL A 183 8.30 -27.54 23.73
CA VAL A 183 8.58 -27.40 22.30
C VAL A 183 10.02 -26.97 22.07
N ASP A 184 10.63 -27.45 20.98
CA ASP A 184 11.95 -27.01 20.54
C ASP A 184 11.87 -25.62 19.90
N THR A 185 12.20 -24.60 20.68
CA THR A 185 12.16 -23.21 20.23
C THR A 185 13.17 -22.91 19.12
N ALA A 186 14.31 -23.62 19.06
CA ALA A 186 15.31 -23.42 18.01
C ALA A 186 14.84 -23.99 16.66
N GLN A 187 14.19 -25.17 16.68
CA GLN A 187 13.57 -25.74 15.49
C GLN A 187 12.43 -24.83 14.96
N LEU A 188 11.57 -24.32 15.85
CA LEU A 188 10.49 -23.41 15.45
C LEU A 188 11.02 -22.09 14.88
N GLN A 189 12.10 -21.54 15.43
CA GLN A 189 12.77 -20.35 14.87
C GLN A 189 13.27 -20.60 13.45
N LYS A 190 13.90 -21.77 13.20
CA LYS A 190 14.33 -22.13 11.84
C LYS A 190 13.15 -22.24 10.87
N GLN A 191 12.05 -22.87 11.29
CA GLN A 191 10.82 -22.92 10.48
C GLN A 191 10.28 -21.52 10.18
N MET A 192 10.28 -20.62 11.16
CA MET A 192 9.87 -19.23 10.96
C MET A 192 10.75 -18.49 9.93
N ASP A 193 12.07 -18.73 9.94
CA ASP A 193 13.00 -18.12 8.98
C ASP A 193 12.73 -18.62 7.55
N ASP A 194 12.49 -19.91 7.38
CA ASP A 194 12.14 -20.51 6.09
C ASP A 194 10.80 -19.95 5.56
N LEU A 195 9.78 -19.90 6.42
CA LEU A 195 8.48 -19.29 6.08
C LEU A 195 8.64 -17.79 5.76
N ALA A 196 9.51 -17.08 6.46
CA ALA A 196 9.77 -15.66 6.19
C ALA A 196 10.39 -15.44 4.81
N LYS A 197 11.30 -16.34 4.41
CA LYS A 197 11.89 -16.32 3.08
C LYS A 197 10.83 -16.56 2.00
N SER A 198 10.02 -17.60 2.15
CA SER A 198 8.93 -17.92 1.21
C SER A 198 7.93 -16.77 1.08
N TYR A 199 7.51 -16.19 2.22
CA TYR A 199 6.61 -15.04 2.24
C TYR A 199 7.18 -13.85 1.44
N ARG A 200 8.45 -13.49 1.64
CA ARG A 200 9.06 -12.34 0.94
C ARG A 200 9.15 -12.56 -0.56
N LEU A 201 9.50 -13.77 -1.00
CA LEU A 201 9.59 -14.11 -2.42
C LEU A 201 8.21 -14.01 -3.08
N LEU A 202 7.20 -14.59 -2.44
CA LEU A 202 5.82 -14.58 -2.91
C LEU A 202 5.25 -13.16 -2.96
N ASP A 203 5.41 -12.39 -1.89
CA ASP A 203 4.92 -11.00 -1.81
C ASP A 203 5.59 -10.10 -2.85
N THR A 204 6.91 -10.22 -3.04
CA THR A 204 7.64 -9.44 -4.07
C THR A 204 7.05 -9.68 -5.46
N ARG A 205 6.77 -10.94 -5.80
CA ARG A 205 6.19 -11.30 -7.09
C ARG A 205 4.75 -10.82 -7.23
N ILE A 206 3.96 -10.89 -6.15
CA ILE A 206 2.59 -10.33 -6.11
C ILE A 206 2.64 -8.82 -6.38
N GLN A 207 3.55 -8.08 -5.72
CA GLN A 207 3.68 -6.63 -5.94
C GLN A 207 4.09 -6.30 -7.37
N GLU A 208 5.01 -7.05 -7.95
CA GLU A 208 5.39 -6.90 -9.35
C GLU A 208 4.17 -7.06 -10.28
N LEU A 209 3.39 -8.12 -10.11
CA LEU A 209 2.18 -8.34 -10.89
C LEU A 209 1.15 -7.23 -10.68
N ASN A 210 0.98 -6.71 -9.47
CA ASN A 210 0.07 -5.59 -9.22
C ASN A 210 0.41 -4.35 -10.06
N TRP A 211 1.69 -4.08 -10.32
CA TRP A 211 2.12 -2.94 -11.13
C TRP A 211 2.08 -3.19 -12.63
N LEU A 212 2.20 -4.45 -13.05
CA LEU A 212 2.15 -4.84 -14.46
C LEU A 212 0.73 -5.08 -14.98
N THR A 213 -0.22 -5.30 -14.08
CA THR A 213 -1.59 -5.71 -14.41
C THR A 213 -2.53 -4.51 -14.52
N GLU A 214 -3.32 -4.52 -15.58
CA GLU A 214 -4.44 -3.63 -15.79
C GLU A 214 -5.70 -4.11 -15.07
N LEU A 215 -6.45 -3.18 -14.48
CA LEU A 215 -7.71 -3.47 -13.79
C LEU A 215 -8.84 -3.79 -14.79
N LEU A 216 -9.58 -4.88 -14.52
CA LEU A 216 -10.70 -5.37 -15.33
C LEU A 216 -12.08 -4.80 -14.94
#